data_AF-A0A1F3SFS8-F1
#
_entry.id   AF-A0A1F3SFS8-F1
#
_cell.length_a   1.000
_cell.length_b   1.000
_cell.length_c   1.000
_cell.angle_alpha   90.00
_cell.angle_beta   90.00
_cell.angle_gamma   90.00
#
_symmetry.space_group_name_H-M   'P 1'
#
loop_
_entity.id
_entity.type
_entity.pdbx_description
1 polymer ?
#
loop_
_entity_poly.entity_id
_entity_poly.type
_entity_poly.pdbx_seq_one_letter_code
_entity_poly.pdbx_strand_id
1 'polypeptide(L)'
;MKNMSIFLIFLLFSLLLGSCSRNGRDREFYGNIAETPGGLALVDPAEHVGGYGRPQCLVCHNADLNIHRGPYSVVNAESLNVLVRNNGLEAYCLGCHSDNGIKK
;
A
#
# COMPACT_ATOMS: atom_id res chain seq x y z
N MET A 1 10.25 -44.43 19.74
CA MET A 1 9.25 -43.33 19.81
C MET A 1 9.89 -41.94 19.95
N LYS A 2 10.88 -41.71 20.83
CA LYS A 2 11.57 -40.40 20.97
C LYS A 2 12.15 -39.81 19.67
N ASN A 3 12.74 -40.64 18.82
CA ASN A 3 13.36 -40.17 17.57
C ASN A 3 12.32 -39.73 16.51
N MET A 4 11.11 -40.31 16.56
CA MET A 4 10.01 -39.95 15.65
C MET A 4 9.49 -38.54 15.94
N SER A 5 9.43 -38.16 17.22
CA SER A 5 8.97 -36.84 17.65
C SER A 5 9.95 -35.73 17.26
N ILE A 6 11.26 -35.98 17.35
CA ILE A 6 12.29 -35.00 16.96
C ILE A 6 12.26 -34.77 15.44
N PHE A 7 12.10 -35.83 14.66
CA PHE A 7 11.97 -35.73 13.21
C PHE A 7 10.74 -34.91 12.80
N LEU A 8 9.60 -35.12 13.46
CA LEU A 8 8.37 -34.37 13.21
C LEU A 8 8.52 -32.88 13.52
N ILE A 9 9.18 -32.53 14.63
CA ILE A 9 9.46 -31.14 15.00
C ILE A 9 10.37 -30.47 13.96
N PHE A 10 11.39 -31.19 13.49
CA PHE A 10 12.30 -30.68 12.48
C PHE A 10 11.60 -30.47 11.13
N LEU A 11 10.71 -31.39 10.75
CA LEU A 11 9.89 -31.28 9.55
C LEU A 11 8.95 -30.06 9.63
N LEU A 12 8.27 -29.88 10.77
CA LEU A 12 7.37 -28.75 11.00
C LEU A 12 8.13 -27.41 10.96
N PHE A 13 9.33 -27.35 11.55
CA PHE A 13 10.18 -26.17 11.51
C PHE A 13 10.67 -25.85 10.09
N SER A 14 11.00 -26.89 9.31
CA SER A 14 11.42 -26.75 7.91
C SER A 14 10.29 -26.20 7.02
N LEU A 15 9.04 -26.59 7.29
CA LEU A 15 7.86 -26.06 6.61
C LEU A 15 7.60 -24.58 6.94
N LEU A 16 7.92 -24.13 8.16
CA LEU A 16 7.78 -22.72 8.55
C LEU A 16 8.83 -21.81 7.89
N LEU A 17 10.03 -22.32 7.61
CA LEU A 17 11.10 -21.56 6.95
C LEU A 17 10.81 -21.29 5.46
N GLY A 18 10.04 -22.15 4.79
CA GLY A 18 9.66 -21.98 3.38
C GLY A 18 8.58 -20.91 3.13
N SER A 19 7.89 -20.44 4.18
CA SER A 19 6.81 -19.44 4.06
C SER A 19 7.33 -18.00 3.99
N CYS A 20 8.61 -17.74 4.29
CA CYS A 20 9.21 -16.43 4.10
C CYS A 20 9.67 -16.26 2.64
N SER A 21 8.73 -16.36 1.70
CA SER A 21 9.00 -15.99 0.32
C SER A 21 9.22 -14.47 0.25
N ARG A 22 10.46 -14.09 -0.02
CA ARG A 22 10.88 -12.74 -0.41
C ARG A 22 10.52 -12.49 -1.88
N ASN A 23 9.30 -12.84 -2.29
CA ASN A 23 8.73 -12.12 -3.42
C ASN A 23 8.55 -10.71 -2.88
N GLY A 24 9.44 -9.82 -3.30
CA GLY A 24 9.33 -8.41 -2.96
C GLY A 24 7.88 -8.04 -3.14
N ARG A 25 7.28 -7.42 -2.12
CA ARG A 25 6.08 -6.64 -2.38
C ARG A 25 6.54 -5.62 -3.40
N ASP A 26 6.39 -5.95 -4.68
CA ASP A 26 6.68 -5.03 -5.75
C ASP A 26 5.88 -3.80 -5.39
N ARG A 27 6.58 -2.67 -5.28
CA ARG A 27 5.90 -1.40 -5.09
C ARG A 27 4.90 -1.33 -6.22
N GLU A 28 3.62 -1.29 -5.89
CA GLU A 28 2.56 -1.32 -6.90
C GLU A 28 2.82 -0.16 -7.87
N PHE A 29 3.22 -0.52 -9.09
CA PHE A 29 3.50 0.45 -10.13
C PHE A 29 2.23 0.66 -10.94
N TYR A 30 1.46 1.67 -10.56
CA TYR A 30 0.21 2.04 -11.20
C TYR A 30 0.39 2.93 -12.45
N GLY A 31 1.60 2.98 -13.03
CA GLY A 31 1.89 3.82 -14.19
C GLY A 31 1.97 5.33 -13.86
N ASN A 32 1.76 6.17 -14.87
CA ASN A 32 1.67 7.62 -14.71
C ASN A 32 0.25 8.02 -14.27
N ILE A 33 -0.01 7.96 -12.97
CA ILE A 33 -1.31 8.39 -12.40
C ILE A 33 -1.63 9.87 -12.64
N ALA A 34 -0.63 10.72 -12.92
CA ALA A 34 -0.83 12.14 -13.19
C ALA A 34 -1.40 12.41 -14.59
N GLU A 35 -1.38 11.44 -15.50
CA GLU A 35 -2.07 11.51 -16.80
C GLU A 35 -3.56 11.15 -16.70
N THR A 36 -4.01 10.66 -15.54
CA THR A 36 -5.43 10.40 -15.28
C THR A 36 -6.08 11.64 -14.65
N PRO A 37 -7.35 11.97 -14.98
CA PRO A 37 -8.01 13.13 -14.41
C PRO A 37 -8.20 12.96 -12.89
N GLY A 38 -7.33 13.57 -12.08
CA GLY A 38 -7.45 13.61 -10.61
C GLY A 38 -6.81 12.44 -9.84
N GLY A 39 -5.75 11.83 -10.40
CA GLY A 39 -5.28 10.52 -9.92
C GLY A 39 -6.30 9.44 -10.29
N LEU A 40 -5.90 8.17 -10.31
CA LEU A 40 -6.80 7.09 -10.75
C LEU A 40 -8.12 7.17 -9.96
N ALA A 41 -9.21 7.59 -10.61
CA ALA A 41 -10.53 7.50 -10.02
C ALA A 41 -10.83 6.00 -9.92
N LEU A 42 -10.60 5.44 -8.74
CA LEU A 42 -10.88 4.03 -8.49
C LEU A 42 -12.40 3.85 -8.57
N VAL A 43 -12.85 3.22 -9.66
CA VAL A 43 -14.27 2.99 -9.94
C VAL A 43 -14.65 1.53 -9.70
N ASP A 44 -13.67 0.62 -9.68
CA ASP A 44 -13.88 -0.78 -9.42
C ASP A 44 -13.18 -1.18 -8.09
N PRO A 45 -13.93 -1.69 -7.09
CA PRO A 45 -13.36 -2.24 -5.86
C PRO A 45 -12.27 -3.31 -6.09
N ALA A 46 -12.29 -4.02 -7.22
CA ALA A 46 -11.27 -5.00 -7.59
C ALA A 46 -9.89 -4.37 -7.86
N GLU A 47 -9.82 -3.09 -8.24
CA GLU A 47 -8.56 -2.36 -8.51
C GLU A 47 -7.79 -2.06 -7.21
N HIS A 48 -8.49 -1.94 -6.08
CA HIS A 48 -7.88 -1.60 -4.80
C HIS A 48 -8.58 -2.27 -3.61
N VAL A 49 -8.68 -3.60 -3.65
CA VAL A 49 -9.47 -4.44 -2.70
C VAL A 49 -9.24 -4.09 -1.21
N GLY A 50 -8.01 -3.76 -0.81
CA GLY A 50 -7.68 -3.45 0.58
C GLY A 50 -8.09 -2.04 1.02
N GLY A 51 -8.05 -1.06 0.12
CA GLY A 51 -8.17 0.35 0.44
C GLY A 51 -9.38 1.05 -0.18
N TYR A 52 -10.09 0.45 -1.14
CA TYR A 52 -11.27 1.02 -1.77
C TYR A 52 -12.35 1.36 -0.74
N GLY A 53 -12.95 2.55 -0.85
CA GLY A 53 -14.01 3.03 0.03
C GLY A 53 -13.54 3.42 1.43
N ARG A 54 -12.23 3.57 1.66
CA ARG A 54 -11.65 3.99 2.95
C ARG A 54 -11.04 5.38 2.88
N PRO A 55 -11.35 6.29 3.81
CA PRO A 55 -10.69 7.60 3.85
C PRO A 55 -9.30 7.53 4.51
N GLN A 56 -8.99 6.48 5.29
CA GLN A 56 -7.73 6.37 6.03
C GLN A 56 -6.59 5.78 5.18
N CYS A 57 -6.14 6.53 4.17
CA CYS A 57 -5.13 6.09 3.20
C CYS A 57 -3.85 5.55 3.87
N LEU A 58 -3.43 6.14 5.00
CA LEU A 58 -2.18 5.76 5.67
C LEU A 58 -2.18 4.41 6.38
N VAL A 59 -3.35 3.82 6.59
CA VAL A 59 -3.42 2.47 7.13
C VAL A 59 -2.73 1.48 6.18
N CYS A 60 -2.76 1.77 4.88
CA CYS A 60 -2.17 0.94 3.83
C CYS A 60 -0.92 1.60 3.20
N HIS A 61 -0.88 2.93 3.15
CA HIS A 61 0.14 3.69 2.43
C HIS A 61 0.95 4.57 3.38
N ASN A 62 2.18 4.19 3.71
CA ASN A 62 3.02 4.99 4.59
C ASN A 62 3.64 6.19 3.83
N ALA A 63 3.30 7.40 4.27
CA ALA A 63 3.76 8.66 3.67
C ALA A 63 5.29 8.76 3.53
N ASP A 64 6.00 8.32 4.56
CA ASP A 64 7.46 8.37 4.63
C ASP A 64 8.14 7.27 3.81
N LEU A 65 7.47 6.15 3.55
CA LEU A 65 8.12 4.92 3.07
C LEU A 65 7.76 4.51 1.64
N ASN A 66 6.53 4.71 1.17
CA ASN A 66 6.09 4.06 -0.08
C ASN A 66 5.20 4.87 -1.02
N ILE A 67 4.89 6.14 -0.75
CA ILE A 67 4.10 6.98 -1.68
C ILE A 67 4.91 8.10 -2.31
N HIS A 68 4.47 8.56 -3.49
CA HIS A 68 5.08 9.69 -4.19
C HIS A 68 6.58 9.54 -4.53
N ARG A 69 7.04 8.30 -4.73
CA ARG A 69 8.44 7.96 -5.07
C ARG A 69 8.67 7.68 -6.56
N GLY A 70 7.62 7.69 -7.37
CA GLY A 70 7.70 7.48 -8.82
C GLY A 70 8.05 8.78 -9.57
N PRO A 71 8.66 8.71 -10.77
CA PRO A 71 9.09 9.87 -11.55
C PRO A 71 7.94 10.80 -11.98
N TYR A 72 6.70 10.30 -11.92
CA TYR A 72 5.49 11.03 -12.32
C TYR A 72 4.71 11.61 -11.12
N SER A 73 5.29 11.56 -9.92
CA SER A 73 4.66 12.15 -8.74
C SER A 73 4.81 13.66 -8.81
N VAL A 74 3.69 14.39 -8.92
CA VAL A 74 3.67 15.87 -8.94
C VAL A 74 4.17 16.50 -7.64
N VAL A 75 4.15 15.74 -6.55
CA VAL A 75 4.69 16.11 -5.24
C VAL A 75 5.63 14.99 -4.82
N ASN A 76 6.83 15.32 -4.34
CA ASN A 76 7.77 14.33 -3.80
C ASN A 76 7.44 13.98 -2.33
N ALA A 77 8.02 12.90 -1.81
CA ALA A 77 7.73 12.43 -0.45
C ALA A 77 8.00 13.47 0.65
N GLU A 78 9.04 14.29 0.51
CA GLU A 78 9.37 15.30 1.53
C GLU A 78 8.37 16.48 1.53
N SER A 79 8.03 16.99 0.35
CA SER A 79 6.97 17.99 0.18
C SER A 79 5.61 17.45 0.65
N LEU A 80 5.32 16.18 0.39
CA LEU A 80 4.11 15.52 0.86
C LEU A 80 4.02 15.53 2.39
N ASN A 81 5.11 15.20 3.08
CA ASN A 81 5.16 15.23 4.54
C ASN A 81 4.92 16.63 5.11
N VAL A 82 5.31 17.69 4.42
CA VAL A 82 4.99 19.07 4.81
C VAL A 82 3.50 19.34 4.62
N LEU A 83 2.93 18.97 3.48
CA LEU A 83 1.52 19.22 3.15
C LEU A 83 0.57 18.46 4.08
N VAL A 84 0.91 17.21 4.39
CA VAL A 84 0.24 16.37 5.39
C VAL A 84 0.21 17.02 6.76
N ARG A 85 1.37 17.53 7.24
CA ARG A 85 1.46 18.20 8.54
C ARG A 85 0.60 19.46 8.61
N ASN A 86 0.49 20.19 7.50
CA ASN A 86 -0.21 21.46 7.47
C ASN A 86 -1.73 21.35 7.25
N ASN A 87 -2.17 20.34 6.49
CA ASN A 87 -3.56 20.26 6.02
C ASN A 87 -4.33 19.04 6.54
N GLY A 88 -3.67 18.15 7.27
CA GLY A 88 -4.24 16.87 7.68
C GLY A 88 -4.21 15.84 6.54
N LEU A 89 -4.08 14.59 6.93
CA LEU A 89 -3.76 13.48 6.03
C LEU A 89 -4.90 13.09 5.09
N GLU A 90 -6.09 12.83 5.64
CA GLU A 90 -7.22 12.39 4.81
C GLU A 90 -7.69 13.50 3.88
N ALA A 91 -7.77 14.74 4.38
CA ALA A 91 -8.22 15.88 3.59
C ALA A 91 -7.28 16.19 2.42
N TYR A 92 -5.96 16.08 2.63
CA TYR A 92 -4.97 16.30 1.57
C TYR A 92 -5.03 15.20 0.50
N CYS A 93 -4.98 13.92 0.90
CA CYS A 93 -5.00 12.81 -0.03
C CYS A 93 -6.28 12.80 -0.89
N LEU A 94 -7.46 12.98 -0.28
CA LEU A 94 -8.73 13.01 -1.01
C LEU A 94 -8.88 14.27 -1.91
N GLY A 95 -8.13 15.33 -1.63
CA GLY A 95 -8.05 16.49 -2.52
C GLY A 95 -7.36 16.19 -3.86
N CYS A 96 -6.37 15.29 -3.86
CA CYS A 96 -5.61 14.91 -5.06
C CYS A 96 -6.01 13.57 -5.67
N HIS A 97 -6.71 12.71 -4.92
CA HIS A 97 -7.06 11.34 -5.32
C HIS A 97 -8.58 11.06 -5.31
N SER A 98 -9.40 12.12 -5.34
CA SER A 98 -10.87 12.02 -5.30
C SER A 98 -11.38 11.32 -4.03
N ASP A 99 -12.60 10.77 -4.07
CA ASP A 99 -13.24 10.18 -2.89
C ASP A 99 -12.79 8.74 -2.57
N ASN A 100 -11.86 8.15 -3.34
CA ASN A 100 -11.45 6.75 -3.20
C ASN A 100 -12.65 5.77 -3.18
N GLY A 101 -13.69 6.03 -3.97
CA GLY A 101 -14.88 5.18 -4.04
C GLY A 101 -15.84 5.32 -2.85
N ILE A 102 -15.61 6.29 -1.96
CA ILE A 102 -16.55 6.70 -0.92
C ILE A 102 -17.69 7.46 -1.61
N LYS A 103 -18.68 6.72 -2.14
CA LYS A 103 -19.89 7.32 -2.71
C LYS A 103 -20.50 8.29 -1.70
N LYS A 104 -20.60 9.57 -2.07
CA LYS A 104 -21.27 10.60 -1.28
C LYS A 104 -22.78 10.40 -1.25
#